data_AF-A0A3D2UVI5-F1
#
_entry.id   AF-A0A3D2UVI5-F1
#
_cell.length_a   1.000
_cell.length_b   1.000
_cell.length_c   1.000
_cell.angle_alpha   90.00
_cell.angle_beta   90.00
_cell.angle_gamma   90.00
#
_symmetry.space_group_name_H-M   'P 1'
#
loop_
_entity.id
_entity.type
_entity.pdbx_description
1 polymer ?
#
loop_
_entity_poly.entity_id
_entity_poly.type
_entity_poly.pdbx_seq_one_letter_code
_entity_poly.pdbx_strand_id
1 'polypeptide(L)' 'MNADKVYYKTAQAERHWAARRGIPFSIFFSSSTDPWQPVERKFRVTHRILNAMLEKVPDILILQTHSSMILEDMEC' A
#
# COMPACT_ATOMS: atom_id res chain seq x y z
N MET A 1 7.65 -3.28 -11.74
CA MET A 1 6.37 -3.58 -11.06
C MET A 1 5.48 -2.33 -11.08
N ASN A 2 4.17 -2.50 -11.30
CA ASN A 2 3.19 -1.43 -11.56
C ASN A 2 2.10 -1.36 -10.46
N ALA A 3 2.44 -1.67 -9.21
CA ALA A 3 1.46 -1.85 -8.14
C ALA A 3 0.64 -0.57 -7.86
N ASP A 4 1.27 0.60 -7.94
CA ASP A 4 0.65 1.93 -7.94
C ASP A 4 -0.43 2.09 -9.02
N LYS A 5 -0.11 1.72 -10.27
CA LYS A 5 -1.06 1.83 -11.39
C LYS A 5 -2.25 0.90 -11.21
N VAL A 6 -2.03 -0.30 -10.65
CA VAL A 6 -3.13 -1.22 -10.33
C VAL A 6 -4.00 -0.61 -9.24
N TYR A 7 -3.40 -0.11 -8.17
CA TYR A 7 -4.12 0.56 -7.08
C TYR A 7 -5.00 1.71 -7.58
N TYR A 8 -4.47 2.61 -8.41
CA TYR A 8 -5.27 3.70 -8.98
C TYR A 8 -6.48 3.21 -9.77
N LYS A 9 -6.35 2.09 -10.49
CA LYS A 9 -7.43 1.52 -11.29
C LYS A 9 -8.50 0.83 -10.45
N THR A 10 -8.12 0.20 -9.34
CA THR A 10 -9.03 -0.67 -8.58
C THR A 10 -9.59 -0.01 -7.31
N ALA A 11 -8.88 0.94 -6.70
CA ALA A 11 -9.20 1.46 -5.37
C ALA A 11 -10.66 1.92 -5.19
N GLN A 12 -11.24 2.58 -6.21
CA GLN A 12 -12.63 3.03 -6.13
C GLN A 12 -13.64 1.88 -6.20
N ALA A 13 -13.38 0.88 -7.04
CA ALA A 13 -14.24 -0.29 -7.14
C ALA A 13 -14.21 -1.11 -5.84
N GLU A 14 -13.02 -1.30 -5.27
CA GLU A 14 -12.83 -1.98 -3.98
C GLU A 14 -13.50 -1.22 -2.84
N ARG A 15 -13.37 0.12 -2.79
CA ARG A 15 -14.07 0.94 -1.79
C ARG A 15 -15.58 0.77 -1.89
N HIS A 16 -16.16 0.85 -3.09
CA HIS A 16 -17.59 0.65 -3.26
C HIS A 16 -18.03 -0.76 -2.86
N TRP A 17 -17.20 -1.77 -3.14
CA TRP A 17 -17.48 -3.14 -2.72
C TRP A 17 -17.48 -3.28 -1.19
N ALA A 18 -16.53 -2.68 -0.51
CA ALA A 18 -16.43 -2.67 0.96
C ALA A 18 -17.65 -1.96 1.58
N ALA A 19 -18.00 -0.78 1.04
CA ALA A 19 -19.17 -0.01 1.47
C ALA A 19 -20.48 -0.81 1.34
N ARG A 20 -20.69 -1.54 0.22
CA ARG A 20 -21.87 -2.41 0.05
C ARG A 20 -21.94 -3.55 1.06
N ARG A 21 -20.81 -3.95 1.64
CA ARG A 21 -20.72 -4.99 2.68
C ARG A 21 -20.74 -4.43 4.09
N GLY A 22 -20.79 -3.10 4.26
CA GLY A 22 -20.71 -2.46 5.57
C GLY A 22 -19.37 -2.67 6.28
N ILE A 23 -18.29 -2.85 5.51
CA ILE A 23 -16.92 -3.02 6.05
C ILE A 23 -16.00 -1.91 5.51
N PRO A 24 -14.92 -1.56 6.22
CA PRO A 24 -13.96 -0.57 5.74
C PRO A 24 -13.15 -1.09 4.54
N PHE A 25 -12.77 -0.18 3.65
CA PHE A 25 -11.76 -0.45 2.62
C PHE A 25 -10.37 -0.50 3.27
N SER A 26 -10.01 -1.69 3.75
CA SER A 26 -8.77 -1.97 4.44
C SER A 26 -7.72 -2.59 3.53
N ILE A 27 -6.47 -2.15 3.66
CA ILE A 27 -5.32 -2.76 2.99
C ILE A 27 -4.32 -3.25 4.02
N PHE A 28 -3.87 -4.49 3.84
CA PHE A 28 -2.83 -5.11 4.66
C PHE A 28 -1.55 -5.30 3.85
N PHE A 29 -0.48 -4.62 4.25
CA PHE A 29 0.87 -4.83 3.74
C PHE A 29 1.52 -5.99 4.47
N SER A 30 2.25 -6.83 3.72
CA SER A 30 2.83 -8.10 4.18
C SER A 30 1.92 -9.35 4.14
N SER A 31 0.86 -9.36 3.31
CA SER A 31 0.01 -10.56 3.17
C SER A 31 0.73 -11.77 2.52
N SER A 32 1.85 -11.54 1.84
CA SER A 32 2.58 -12.58 1.10
C SER A 32 4.09 -12.39 1.11
N THR A 33 4.56 -11.13 1.10
CA THR A 33 5.98 -10.78 1.17
C THR A 33 6.18 -9.55 2.06
N ASP A 34 7.28 -9.50 2.80
CA ASP A 34 7.67 -8.34 3.60
C ASP A 34 7.76 -7.08 2.70
N PRO A 35 7.18 -5.93 3.08
CA PRO A 35 7.44 -4.67 2.39
C PRO A 35 8.86 -4.18 2.75
N TRP A 36 9.48 -3.34 1.92
CA TRP A 36 10.88 -2.88 2.12
C TRP A 36 11.96 -3.98 2.05
N GLN A 37 11.78 -4.98 1.20
CA GLN A 37 12.85 -5.91 0.82
C GLN A 37 14.01 -5.19 0.13
N PRO A 38 15.24 -5.74 0.09
CA PRO A 38 16.41 -5.08 -0.53
C PRO A 38 16.19 -4.56 -1.95
N VAL A 39 15.30 -5.21 -2.71
CA VAL A 39 14.92 -4.82 -4.07
C VAL A 39 14.20 -3.46 -4.15
N GLU A 40 13.61 -3.00 -3.04
CA GLU A 40 12.93 -1.70 -2.93
C GLU A 40 13.88 -0.52 -3.13
N ARG A 41 15.18 -0.64 -2.80
CA ARG A 41 16.16 0.42 -3.11
C ARG A 41 16.22 0.78 -4.58
N LYS A 42 15.94 -0.19 -5.45
CA LYS A 42 15.94 -0.02 -6.91
C LYS A 42 14.56 0.34 -7.45
N PHE A 43 13.51 -0.35 -6.99
CA PHE A 43 12.20 -0.26 -7.63
C PHE A 43 11.19 0.62 -6.91
N ARG A 44 11.40 0.90 -5.62
CA ARG A 44 10.58 1.79 -4.79
C ARG A 44 9.09 1.49 -4.94
N VAL A 45 8.70 0.22 -5.03
CA VAL A 45 7.31 -0.19 -5.26
C VAL A 45 6.47 0.17 -4.04
N THR A 46 6.96 -0.11 -2.83
CA THR A 46 6.29 0.22 -1.57
C THR A 46 6.08 1.73 -1.44
N HIS A 47 7.14 2.52 -1.67
CA HIS A 47 7.05 3.99 -1.68
C HIS A 47 6.00 4.50 -2.69
N ARG A 48 6.05 4.02 -3.93
CA ARG A 48 5.12 4.46 -4.99
C ARG A 48 3.66 4.13 -4.69
N ILE A 49 3.38 2.96 -4.11
CA ILE A 49 2.00 2.62 -3.77
C ILE A 49 1.51 3.40 -2.55
N LEU A 50 2.37 3.68 -1.56
CA LEU A 50 2.02 4.54 -0.42
C LEU A 50 1.70 5.97 -0.88
N ASN A 51 2.48 6.52 -1.80
CA ASN A 51 2.16 7.82 -2.41
C ASN A 51 0.83 7.79 -3.18
N ALA A 52 0.56 6.73 -3.94
CA ALA A 52 -0.73 6.58 -4.60
C ALA A 52 -1.90 6.52 -3.59
N MET A 53 -1.68 5.93 -2.42
CA MET A 53 -2.65 5.93 -1.33
C MET A 53 -2.88 7.32 -0.74
N LEU A 54 -1.96 8.29 -0.86
CA LEU A 54 -2.24 9.67 -0.43
C LEU A 54 -3.37 10.32 -1.25
N GLU A 55 -3.52 9.93 -2.52
CA GLU A 55 -4.60 10.42 -3.38
C GLU A 55 -5.91 9.65 -3.22
N LYS A 56 -5.84 8.32 -2.98
CA LYS A 56 -7.03 7.45 -2.86
C LYS A 56 -7.15 6.72 -1.52
N VAL A 57 -6.78 7.38 -0.43
CA VAL A 57 -6.62 6.91 0.96
C VAL A 57 -7.53 5.74 1.38
N PRO A 58 -6.99 4.55 1.67
CA PRO A 58 -7.79 3.47 2.26
C PRO A 58 -8.31 3.87 3.65
N ASP A 59 -9.45 3.31 4.06
CA ASP A 59 -10.00 3.60 5.39
C ASP A 59 -9.10 3.07 6.50
N ILE A 60 -8.42 1.95 6.23
CA ILE A 60 -7.45 1.34 7.14
C ILE A 60 -6.23 0.90 6.31
N LEU A 61 -5.05 1.24 6.79
CA LEU A 61 -3.78 0.69 6.30
C LEU A 61 -3.07 0.01 7.46
N ILE A 62 -2.86 -1.31 7.35
CA ILE A 62 -2.05 -2.07 8.30
C ILE A 62 -0.74 -2.40 7.62
N LEU A 63 0.36 -2.03 8.26
CA LEU A 63 1.71 -2.23 7.76
C LEU A 63 2.50 -2.99 8.81
N GLN A 64 2.96 -4.17 8.42
CA GLN A 64 3.89 -4.98 9.20
C GLN A 64 5.16 -5.17 8.38
N THR A 65 6.31 -4.94 8.99
CA THR A 65 7.60 -5.19 8.36
C THR A 65 8.62 -5.65 9.38
N HIS A 66 9.50 -6.55 8.97
CA HIS A 66 10.70 -6.91 9.73
C HIS A 66 11.94 -6.13 9.25
N SER A 67 11.81 -5.34 8.19
CA SER A 67 12.89 -4.57 7.58
C SER A 67 13.07 -3.21 8.24
N SER A 68 14.31 -2.85 8.60
CA SER A 68 14.65 -1.49 9.04
C SER A 68 14.69 -0.47 7.88
N MET A 69 14.59 -0.92 6.63
CA MET A 69 14.62 -0.06 5.45
C MET A 69 13.39 0.86 5.32
N ILE A 70 12.35 0.64 6.12
CA ILE A 70 11.24 1.59 6.26
C ILE A 70 11.74 3.00 6.60
N LEU A 71 12.84 3.12 7.35
CA LEU A 71 13.44 4.40 7.72
C LEU A 71 13.91 5.21 6.49
N GLU A 72 14.21 4.56 5.36
CA GLU A 72 14.56 5.24 4.11
C GLU A 72 13.35 5.92 3.44
N ASP A 73 12.12 5.60 3.89
CA ASP A 73 10.85 6.17 3.40
C ASP A 73 10.13 7.05 4.43
N MET A 74 10.68 7.15 5.64
CA MET A 74 10.18 8.07 6.64
C MET A 74 10.81 9.45 6.39
N GLU A 75 10.09 10.33 5.69
CA GLU A 75 10.44 11.75 5.63
C GLU A 75 10.10 12.42 6.98
N CYS A 76 11.04 13.19 7.53
CA CYS A 76 10.84 14.06 8.69
C CYS A 76 10.35 15.44 8.25
#